data_AF-A0A529WNU4-F1
#
_entry.id   AF-A0A529WNU4-F1
#
_cell.length_a   1.000
_cell.length_b   1.000
_cell.length_c   1.000
_cell.angle_alpha   90.00
_cell.angle_beta   90.00
_cell.angle_gamma   90.00
#
_symmetry.space_group_name_H-M   'P 1'
#
loop_
_entity.id
_entity.type
_entity.pdbx_description
1 polymer ?
#
loop_
_entity_poly.entity_id
_entity_poly.type
_entity_poly.pdbx_seq_one_letter_code
_entity_poly.pdbx_strand_id
1 'polypeptide(L)'
;GAGLGSTLGLVFGAATGTAALLGMAGYFAGVVQAPMTAFVIILEMTGNHDNVIALMCAAMLGYGTARPISNEPLYHALSRVFIAEAIRRRRVAGAEQPL
;
A
#
# COMPACT_ATOMS: atom_id res chain seq x y z
N GLY A 1 -1.12 1.11 9.77
CA GLY A 1 0.28 1.53 9.73
C GLY A 1 0.69 2.31 10.96
N ALA A 2 0.36 3.61 11.03
CA ALA A 2 0.83 4.52 12.08
C ALA A 2 0.49 4.09 13.51
N GLY A 3 -0.77 3.73 13.78
CA GLY A 3 -1.17 3.26 15.12
C GLY A 3 -0.38 2.02 15.56
N LEU A 4 -0.27 1.01 14.69
CA LEU A 4 0.55 -0.18 14.96
C LEU A 4 2.02 0.16 15.21
N GLY A 5 2.60 1.02 14.37
CA GLY A 5 3.97 1.49 14.55
C GLY A 5 4.19 2.21 15.87
N SER A 6 3.28 3.11 16.25
CA SER A 6 3.32 3.82 17.53
C SER A 6 3.25 2.88 18.73
N THR A 7 2.32 1.90 18.70
CA THR A 7 2.19 0.89 19.75
C THR A 7 3.45 0.04 19.89
N LEU A 8 4.04 -0.40 18.78
CA LEU A 8 5.32 -1.10 18.81
C LEU A 8 6.43 -0.21 19.36
N GLY A 9 6.43 1.08 19.00
CA GLY A 9 7.35 2.06 19.56
C GLY A 9 7.28 2.12 21.09
N LEU A 10 6.06 2.16 21.65
CA LEU A 10 5.87 2.11 23.11
C LEU A 10 6.40 0.83 23.74
N VAL A 11 6.11 -0.32 23.12
CA VAL A 11 6.55 -1.64 23.62
C VAL A 11 8.08 -1.77 23.61
N PHE A 12 8.75 -1.23 22.59
CA PHE A 12 10.20 -1.31 22.44
C PHE A 12 10.96 -0.10 23.00
N GLY A 13 10.29 0.86 23.63
CA GLY A 13 10.91 2.07 24.17
C GLY A 13 11.49 3.01 23.09
N ALA A 14 10.98 2.93 21.86
CA ALA A 14 11.39 3.78 20.75
C ALA A 14 10.51 5.05 20.66
N ALA A 15 11.02 6.06 19.94
CA ALA A 15 10.25 7.27 19.67
C ALA A 15 8.96 6.95 18.89
N THR A 16 7.81 7.21 19.50
CA THR A 16 6.48 6.85 18.97
C THR A 16 6.20 7.49 17.61
N GLY A 17 6.64 8.73 17.39
CA GLY A 17 6.51 9.43 16.12
C GLY A 17 7.25 8.72 14.98
N THR A 18 8.54 8.43 15.16
CA THR A 18 9.34 7.70 14.16
C THR A 18 8.78 6.31 13.92
N ALA A 19 8.45 5.57 14.99
CA ALA A 19 7.87 4.23 14.86
C ALA A 19 6.53 4.24 14.11
N ALA A 20 5.69 5.26 14.32
CA ALA A 20 4.45 5.45 13.57
C ALA A 20 4.71 5.71 12.07
N LEU A 21 5.70 6.55 11.74
CA LEU A 21 6.08 6.83 10.35
C LEU A 21 6.56 5.57 9.62
N LEU A 22 7.43 4.78 10.26
CA LEU A 22 7.92 3.52 9.72
C LEU A 22 6.78 2.50 9.55
N GLY A 23 5.90 2.37 10.54
CA GLY A 23 4.73 1.50 10.47
C GLY A 23 3.74 1.91 9.39
N MET A 24 3.60 3.22 9.13
CA MET A 24 2.78 3.74 8.04
C MET A 24 3.38 3.39 6.67
N ALA A 25 4.67 3.66 6.46
CA ALA A 25 5.37 3.36 5.21
C ALA A 25 5.38 1.86 4.90
N GLY A 26 5.75 1.02 5.88
CA GLY A 26 5.80 -0.43 5.71
C GLY A 26 4.43 -1.04 5.43
N TYR A 27 3.40 -0.64 6.18
CA TYR A 27 2.05 -1.12 5.93
C TYR A 27 1.55 -0.75 4.53
N PHE A 28 1.70 0.52 4.15
CA PHE A 28 1.19 1.00 2.87
C PHE A 28 1.90 0.31 1.71
N ALA A 29 3.23 0.23 1.75
CA ALA A 29 4.04 -0.47 0.76
C ALA A 29 3.69 -1.96 0.65
N GLY A 30 3.43 -2.63 1.78
CA GLY A 30 3.05 -4.05 1.79
C GLY A 30 1.68 -4.29 1.13
N VAL A 31 0.69 -3.47 1.44
CA VAL A 31 -0.68 -3.61 0.91
C VAL A 31 -0.76 -3.31 -0.59
N VAL A 32 -0.14 -2.20 -1.02
CA VAL A 32 -0.23 -1.75 -2.41
C VAL A 32 0.85 -2.33 -3.31
N GLN A 33 1.88 -2.93 -2.71
CA GLN A 33 3.02 -3.54 -3.40
C GLN A 33 3.80 -2.59 -4.33
N ALA A 34 3.83 -1.30 -4.00
CA ALA A 34 4.60 -0.27 -4.70
C ALA A 34 5.50 0.48 -3.71
N PRO A 35 6.64 -0.10 -3.27
CA PRO A 35 7.42 0.42 -2.15
C PRO A 35 8.01 1.82 -2.40
N MET A 36 8.48 2.11 -3.62
CA MET A 36 9.02 3.44 -3.96
C MET A 36 7.94 4.53 -3.90
N THR A 37 6.78 4.27 -4.49
CA THR A 37 5.64 5.20 -4.48
C THR A 37 5.12 5.42 -3.06
N ALA A 38 4.96 4.36 -2.28
CA ALA A 38 4.53 4.45 -0.89
C ALA A 38 5.52 5.26 -0.04
N PHE A 39 6.83 5.01 -0.17
CA PHE A 39 7.88 5.77 0.50
C PHE A 39 7.79 7.27 0.17
N VAL A 40 7.74 7.65 -1.11
CA VAL A 40 7.67 9.06 -1.52
C VAL A 40 6.41 9.72 -0.97
N ILE A 41 5.24 9.06 -1.07
CA ILE A 41 3.98 9.60 -0.54
C ILE A 41 4.10 9.88 0.96
N ILE A 42 4.64 8.93 1.74
CA ILE A 42 4.78 9.14 3.18
C ILE A 42 5.81 10.22 3.51
N LEU A 43 6.94 10.26 2.79
CA LEU A 43 7.97 11.27 2.98
C LEU A 43 7.40 12.67 2.76
N GLU A 44 6.74 12.88 1.62
CA GLU A 44 6.16 14.17 1.24
C GLU A 44 5.07 14.62 2.20
N MET A 45 4.14 13.73 2.59
CA MET A 45 3.05 14.09 3.51
C MET A 45 3.53 14.42 4.93
N THR A 46 4.71 13.93 5.33
CA THR A 46 5.19 14.07 6.71
C THR A 46 6.32 15.08 6.84
N GLY A 47 6.95 15.47 5.73
CA GLY A 47 8.06 16.45 5.70
C GLY A 47 9.31 15.99 6.45
N ASN A 48 9.37 14.75 6.94
CA ASN A 48 10.41 14.25 7.82
C ASN A 48 11.58 13.69 7.01
N HIS A 49 12.48 14.58 6.58
CA HIS A 49 13.64 14.25 5.76
C HIS A 49 14.77 13.57 6.53
N ASP A 50 14.80 13.70 7.86
CA ASP A 50 15.82 13.09 8.71
C ASP A 50 15.76 11.56 8.71
N ASN A 51 14.58 11.00 8.43
CA ASN A 51 14.31 9.56 8.50
C ASN A 51 14.16 8.90 7.13
N VAL A 52 14.61 9.54 6.04
CA VAL A 52 14.43 9.07 4.66
C VAL A 52 14.87 7.62 4.45
N ILE A 53 16.10 7.28 4.90
CA ILE A 53 16.65 5.93 4.73
C ILE A 53 15.80 4.91 5.51
N ALA A 54 15.46 5.21 6.76
CA ALA A 54 14.66 4.32 7.59
C ALA A 54 13.25 4.11 6.99
N LEU A 55 12.64 5.16 6.45
CA LEU A 55 11.33 5.11 5.81
C LEU A 55 11.35 4.25 4.54
N MET A 56 12.39 4.39 3.72
CA MET A 56 12.59 3.56 2.53
C MET A 56 12.82 2.09 2.92
N CYS A 57 13.66 1.82 3.91
CA CYS A 57 13.87 0.47 4.44
C CYS A 57 12.56 -0.15 4.95
N ALA A 58 11.76 0.59 5.72
CA ALA A 58 10.47 0.11 6.21
C ALA A 58 9.50 -0.21 5.05
N ALA A 59 9.45 0.64 4.02
CA ALA A 59 8.64 0.39 2.82
C ALA A 59 9.11 -0.86 2.06
N MET A 60 10.41 -1.03 1.86
CA MET A 60 10.98 -2.22 1.20
C MET A 60 10.73 -3.50 2.01
N LEU A 61 10.88 -3.46 3.33
CA LEU A 61 10.60 -4.60 4.21
C LEU A 61 9.10 -4.95 4.21
N GLY A 62 8.22 -3.95 4.26
CA GLY A 62 6.77 -4.16 4.16
C GLY A 62 6.38 -4.83 2.85
N TYR A 63 6.93 -4.36 1.73
CA TYR A 63 6.76 -5.01 0.43
C TYR A 63 7.33 -6.44 0.40
N GLY A 64 8.58 -6.62 0.84
CA GLY A 64 9.28 -7.90 0.79
C GLY A 64 8.63 -8.97 1.66
N THR A 65 8.05 -8.58 2.79
CA THR A 65 7.31 -9.50 3.68
C THR A 65 5.89 -9.78 3.18
N ALA A 66 5.21 -8.79 2.60
CA ALA A 66 3.85 -8.96 2.11
C ALA A 66 3.78 -9.77 0.81
N ARG A 67 4.71 -9.58 -0.13
CA ARG A 67 4.70 -10.24 -1.44
C ARG A 67 4.58 -11.77 -1.40
N PRO A 68 5.33 -12.52 -0.56
CA PRO A 68 5.17 -13.96 -0.47
C PRO A 68 3.87 -14.41 0.23
N ILE A 69 3.28 -13.56 1.07
CA ILE A 69 2.05 -13.88 1.83
C ILE A 69 0.81 -13.58 0.99
N SER A 70 0.78 -12.42 0.33
CA SER A 70 -0.28 -11.98 -0.57
C SER A 70 0.33 -11.72 -1.94
N ASN A 71 0.15 -12.65 -2.87
CA ASN A 71 0.77 -12.54 -4.19
C ASN A 71 0.14 -11.46 -5.08
N GLU A 72 -1.07 -10.98 -4.78
CA GLU A 72 -1.79 -9.97 -5.55
C GLU A 72 -1.81 -8.62 -4.82
N PRO A 73 -1.39 -7.51 -5.46
CA PRO A 73 -1.55 -6.16 -4.92
C PRO A 73 -3.03 -5.80 -4.73
N LEU A 74 -3.38 -5.06 -3.66
CA LEU A 74 -4.76 -4.70 -3.34
C LEU A 74 -5.49 -4.04 -4.52
N TYR A 75 -4.87 -3.05 -5.17
CA TYR A 75 -5.52 -2.34 -6.27
C TYR A 75 -5.77 -3.22 -7.49
N HIS A 76 -4.92 -4.22 -7.74
CA HIS A 76 -5.15 -5.17 -8.82
C HIS A 76 -6.36 -6.05 -8.50
N ALA A 77 -6.41 -6.59 -7.28
CA ALA A 77 -7.53 -7.40 -6.81
C ALA A 77 -8.87 -6.66 -6.90
N LEU A 78 -8.92 -5.40 -6.46
CA LEU A 78 -10.12 -4.56 -6.53
C LEU A 78 -10.54 -4.25 -7.98
N SER A 79 -9.58 -4.08 -8.89
CA SER A 79 -9.88 -3.76 -10.30
C SER A 79 -10.64 -4.87 -11.04
N ARG A 80 -10.49 -6.13 -10.62
CA ARG A 80 -11.09 -7.29 -11.28
C ARG A 80 -12.62 -7.23 -11.34
N VAL A 81 -13.25 -6.71 -10.28
CA VAL A 81 -14.72 -6.54 -10.24
C VAL A 81 -15.18 -5.52 -11.27
N PHE A 82 -14.47 -4.39 -11.37
CA PHE A 82 -14.79 -3.35 -12.35
C PHE A 82 -14.57 -3.82 -13.79
N ILE A 83 -13.50 -4.58 -14.05
CA ILE A 83 -13.22 -5.15 -15.38
C ILE A 83 -14.31 -6.17 -15.75
N ALA A 84 -14.70 -7.05 -14.83
CA ALA A 84 -15.76 -8.03 -15.07
C ALA A 84 -17.10 -7.35 -15.42
N GLU A 85 -17.45 -6.29 -14.71
CA GLU A 85 -18.65 -5.50 -14.97
C GLU A 85 -18.58 -4.76 -16.32
N ALA A 86 -17.43 -4.17 -16.65
CA ALA A 86 -17.21 -3.51 -17.93
C ALA A 86 -17.38 -4.49 -19.12
N ILE A 87 -16.88 -5.72 -18.99
CA ILE A 87 -17.04 -6.77 -19.99
C ILE A 87 -18.51 -7.18 -20.13
N ARG A 88 -19.24 -7.33 -19.01
CA ARG A 88 -20.67 -7.66 -19.02
C ARG A 88 -21.48 -6.61 -19.75
N ARG A 89 -21.26 -5.32 -19.45
CA ARG A 89 -21.95 -4.19 -20.09
C ARG A 89 -21.73 -4.16 -21.60
N ARG A 90 -20.49 -4.39 -22.06
CA ARG A 90 -20.17 -4.44 -23.49
C ARG A 90 -20.89 -5.58 -24.22
N ARG A 91 -21.03 -6.75 -23.58
CA ARG A 91 -21.74 -7.90 -24.17
C ARG A 91 -23.23 -7.63 -24.36
N VAL A 92 -23.88 -7.04 -23.35
CA VAL A 92 -25.30 -6.66 -23.45
C VAL A 92 -25.50 -5.65 -24.57
N ALA A 93 -24.70 -4.57 -24.59
CA ALA A 93 -24.80 -3.55 -25.63
C ALA A 93 -24.57 -4.09 -27.06
N GLY A 94 -23.63 -5.02 -27.24
CA GLY A 94 -23.40 -5.66 -28.54
C GLY A 94 -24.47 -6.67 -28.97
N ALA A 95 -25.25 -7.21 -28.02
CA ALA A 95 -26.38 -8.09 -28.33
C ALA A 95 -27.63 -7.32 -28.75
N GLU A 96 -27.74 -6.03 -28.40
CA GLU A 96 -28.89 -5.19 -28.72
C GLU A 96 -28.78 -4.46 -30.07
N GLN A 97 -27.69 -4.67 -30.84
CA GLN A 97 -27.51 -4.05 -32.15
C GLN A 97 -28.18 -4.93 -33.23
N PRO A 98 -29.37 -4.55 -33.75
CA PRO A 98 -30.05 -5.34 -34.77
C PRO A 98 -29.30 -5.19 -36.09
N LEU A 99 -29.22 -6.29 -36.87
CA LEU A 99 -28.67 -6.33 -38.23
C LEU A 99 -29.40 -5.38 -39.17
#